data_AF-A0A9K3NIH3-F1
#
_entry.id   AF-A0A9K3NIH3-F1
#
_cell.length_a   1.000
_cell.length_b   1.000
_cell.length_c   1.000
_cell.angle_alpha   90.00
_cell.angle_beta   90.00
_cell.angle_gamma   90.00
#
_symmetry.space_group_name_H-M   'P 1'
#
loop_
_entity.id
_entity.type
_entity.pdbx_description
1 polymer ?
#
loop_
_entity_poly.entity_id
_entity_poly.type
_entity_poly.pdbx_seq_one_letter_code
_entity_poly.pdbx_strand_id
1 'polypeptide(L)'
;MMMKQKQRKERELRALAQKARSERTNEPTRLEHKLRNNDRDWDPPRETKEEREERIQREKIREESRRERERERRLEAKDAATGKKRKITRDQDRDISEKVALGMASAGSAYGGEVMYDQRLFNQEKGMDSGFATDDQYNVYDSGLFTAQPTLLTLYRPKKDADDEMYGGANEPLEKIRKTDRFKPDKEFTGAGERSGPRDGPVEFEREVAEDADPFGLDQFIIQVKGGKKESA
;
A
#
# COMPACT_ATOMS: atom_id res chain seq x y z
N MET A 1 -25.58 -36.03 -30.55
CA MET A 1 -24.46 -35.92 -31.51
C MET A 1 -23.13 -35.58 -30.82
N MET A 2 -23.07 -34.53 -29.97
CA MET A 2 -21.82 -34.08 -29.31
C MET A 2 -21.19 -35.13 -28.37
N MET A 3 -21.99 -35.88 -27.61
CA MET A 3 -21.49 -36.97 -26.74
C MET A 3 -20.85 -38.12 -27.53
N LYS A 4 -21.41 -38.46 -28.69
CA LYS A 4 -20.86 -39.49 -29.59
C LYS A 4 -19.54 -39.04 -30.20
N GLN A 5 -19.40 -37.74 -30.50
CA GLN A 5 -18.14 -37.14 -30.96
C GLN A 5 -17.09 -37.08 -29.83
N LYS A 6 -17.48 -36.74 -28.60
CA LYS A 6 -16.59 -36.75 -27.43
C LYS A 6 -16.06 -38.15 -27.15
N GLN A 7 -16.91 -39.17 -27.19
CA GLN A 7 -16.50 -40.58 -27.01
C GLN A 7 -15.60 -41.06 -28.15
N ARG A 8 -15.80 -40.61 -29.39
CA ARG A 8 -14.88 -40.91 -30.50
C ARG A 8 -13.51 -40.29 -30.29
N LYS A 9 -13.44 -39.00 -29.96
CA LYS A 9 -12.19 -38.31 -29.63
C LYS A 9 -11.48 -38.93 -28.42
N GLU A 10 -12.23 -39.34 -27.41
CA GLU A 10 -11.66 -40.02 -26.23
C GLU A 10 -11.06 -41.39 -26.59
N ARG A 11 -11.75 -42.17 -27.43
CA ARG A 11 -11.22 -43.46 -27.92
C ARG A 11 -9.98 -43.27 -28.80
N GLU A 12 -9.97 -42.26 -29.67
CA GLU A 12 -8.83 -41.90 -30.50
C GLU A 12 -7.62 -41.48 -29.66
N LEU A 13 -7.82 -40.60 -28.67
CA LEU A 13 -6.76 -40.18 -27.74
C LEU A 13 -6.25 -41.35 -26.88
N ARG A 14 -7.13 -42.26 -26.45
CA ARG A 14 -6.75 -43.47 -25.69
C ARG A 14 -5.94 -44.44 -26.54
N ALA A 15 -6.33 -44.67 -27.80
CA ALA A 15 -5.59 -45.51 -28.73
C ALA A 15 -4.21 -44.91 -29.06
N LEU A 16 -4.14 -43.58 -29.26
CA LEU A 16 -2.88 -42.88 -29.48
C LEU A 16 -1.95 -42.98 -28.27
N ALA A 17 -2.48 -42.82 -27.05
CA ALA A 17 -1.72 -42.99 -25.82
C ALA A 17 -1.24 -44.44 -25.61
N GLN A 18 -2.08 -45.44 -25.96
CA GLN A 18 -1.68 -46.85 -25.93
C GLN A 18 -0.58 -47.14 -26.95
N LYS A 19 -0.70 -46.61 -28.17
CA LYS A 19 0.34 -46.74 -29.22
C LYS A 19 1.66 -46.07 -28.79
N ALA A 20 1.61 -44.87 -28.21
CA ALA A 20 2.80 -44.20 -27.70
C ALA A 20 3.46 -44.95 -26.53
N ARG A 21 2.67 -45.68 -25.72
CA ARG A 21 3.21 -46.59 -24.70
C ARG A 21 3.83 -47.84 -25.32
N SER A 22 3.17 -48.47 -26.27
CA SER A 22 3.69 -49.67 -26.92
C SER A 22 4.94 -49.38 -27.75
N GLU A 23 5.03 -48.20 -28.37
CA GLU A 23 6.23 -47.75 -29.10
C GLU A 23 7.40 -47.47 -28.15
N ARG A 24 7.13 -46.93 -26.95
CA ARG A 24 8.13 -46.82 -25.87
C ARG A 24 8.55 -48.17 -25.28
N THR A 25 7.66 -49.17 -25.24
CA THR A 25 8.00 -50.51 -24.75
C THR A 25 8.59 -51.41 -25.84
N ASN A 26 8.37 -51.08 -27.12
CA ASN A 26 8.94 -51.78 -28.28
C ASN A 26 10.29 -51.20 -28.70
N GLU A 27 10.79 -50.14 -28.06
CA GLU A 27 12.21 -49.81 -28.11
C GLU A 27 12.96 -50.89 -27.32
N PRO A 28 13.71 -51.79 -27.99
CA PRO A 28 14.32 -52.90 -27.30
C PRO A 28 15.39 -52.35 -26.37
N THR A 29 15.19 -52.54 -25.07
CA THR A 29 16.26 -52.63 -24.08
C THR A 29 17.29 -53.64 -24.59
N ARG A 30 18.27 -53.16 -25.36
CA ARG A 30 19.35 -53.94 -25.98
C ARG A 30 20.41 -54.35 -24.95
N LEU A 31 20.00 -54.64 -23.70
CA LEU A 31 20.88 -54.95 -22.58
C LEU A 31 20.17 -55.79 -21.50
N GLU A 32 19.45 -56.85 -21.86
CA GLU A 32 19.13 -57.90 -20.88
C GLU A 32 18.77 -59.23 -21.54
N HIS A 33 19.78 -59.93 -22.06
CA HIS A 33 19.61 -61.32 -22.50
C HIS A 33 20.89 -62.15 -22.29
N LYS A 34 21.48 -62.08 -21.09
CA LYS A 34 22.57 -62.97 -20.66
C LYS A 34 22.48 -63.37 -19.18
N LEU A 35 21.29 -63.74 -18.68
CA LEU A 35 21.17 -64.54 -17.44
C LEU A 35 20.00 -65.54 -17.51
N ARG A 36 19.69 -66.04 -18.71
CA ARG A 36 18.82 -67.21 -18.87
C ARG A 36 19.74 -68.43 -18.94
N ASN A 37 20.15 -68.94 -17.78
CA ASN A 37 20.69 -70.29 -17.57
C ASN A 37 21.05 -70.48 -16.08
N ASN A 38 20.08 -70.43 -15.15
CA ASN A 38 20.17 -71.21 -13.91
C ASN A 38 18.83 -71.39 -13.17
N ASP A 39 17.76 -71.76 -13.88
CA ASP A 39 16.53 -72.24 -13.24
C ASP A 39 16.47 -73.76 -13.38
N ARG A 40 17.46 -74.44 -12.79
CA ARG A 40 17.32 -75.85 -12.41
C ARG A 40 17.07 -75.88 -10.90
N ASP A 41 15.86 -76.30 -10.58
CA ASP A 41 15.47 -76.92 -9.32
C ASP A 41 15.33 -75.97 -8.12
N TRP A 42 14.28 -75.13 -8.13
CA TRP A 42 13.70 -74.62 -6.88
C TRP A 42 12.20 -74.95 -6.86
N ASP A 43 11.86 -76.19 -6.54
CA ASP A 43 10.54 -76.51 -6.01
C ASP A 43 10.44 -75.91 -4.61
N PRO A 44 9.60 -74.88 -4.36
CA PRO A 44 9.38 -74.43 -3.01
C PRO A 44 8.76 -75.58 -2.21
N PRO A 45 9.21 -75.83 -0.95
CA PRO A 45 8.53 -76.76 -0.06
C PRO A 45 7.03 -76.43 -0.02
N ARG A 46 6.16 -77.43 0.16
CA ARG A 46 4.72 -77.19 0.36
C ARG A 46 4.50 -76.40 1.67
N GLU A 47 4.66 -75.09 1.58
CA GLU A 47 4.33 -74.12 2.63
C GLU A 47 2.82 -74.17 2.87
N THR A 48 2.42 -74.09 4.13
CA THR A 48 1.01 -73.91 4.47
C THR A 48 0.53 -72.57 3.94
N LYS A 49 -0.77 -72.45 3.65
CA LYS A 49 -1.35 -71.24 3.03
C LYS A 49 -1.01 -69.96 3.83
N GLU A 50 -0.90 -70.08 5.14
CA GLU A 50 -0.57 -68.97 6.06
C GLU A 50 0.90 -68.54 5.95
N GLU A 51 1.85 -69.47 5.90
CA GLU A 51 3.29 -69.16 5.78
C GLU A 51 3.63 -68.48 4.44
N ARG A 52 2.93 -68.91 3.38
CA ARG A 52 3.05 -68.29 2.05
C ARG A 52 2.55 -66.84 2.06
N GLU A 53 1.46 -66.57 2.78
CA GLU A 53 0.90 -65.22 2.89
C GLU A 53 1.83 -64.29 3.68
N GLU A 54 2.44 -64.75 4.77
CA GLU A 54 3.41 -63.97 5.54
C GLU A 54 4.68 -63.64 4.74
N ARG A 55 5.20 -64.61 3.96
CA ARG A 55 6.32 -64.38 3.05
C ARG A 55 5.99 -63.31 2.02
N ILE A 56 4.78 -63.34 1.45
CA ILE A 56 4.28 -62.35 0.51
C ILE A 56 4.14 -60.98 1.19
N GLN A 57 3.65 -60.89 2.43
CA GLN A 57 3.56 -59.60 3.15
C GLN A 57 4.95 -59.01 3.42
N ARG A 58 5.91 -59.83 3.84
CA ARG A 58 7.29 -59.41 4.05
C ARG A 58 7.97 -58.96 2.75
N GLU A 59 7.68 -59.66 1.66
CA GLU A 59 8.17 -59.31 0.32
C GLU A 59 7.51 -58.03 -0.20
N LYS A 60 6.21 -57.83 0.04
CA LYS A 60 5.50 -56.58 -0.24
C LYS A 60 6.07 -55.39 0.52
N ILE A 61 6.39 -55.53 1.81
CA ILE A 61 7.02 -54.45 2.58
C ILE A 61 8.39 -54.08 1.98
N ARG A 62 9.19 -55.07 1.58
CA ARG A 62 10.48 -54.80 0.92
C ARG A 62 10.32 -54.16 -0.45
N GLU A 63 9.36 -54.64 -1.24
CA GLU A 63 9.05 -54.11 -2.56
C GLU A 63 8.50 -52.68 -2.44
N GLU A 64 7.65 -52.42 -1.44
CA GLU A 64 7.12 -51.10 -1.14
C GLU A 64 8.23 -50.13 -0.71
N SER A 65 9.12 -50.53 0.19
CA SER A 65 10.30 -49.72 0.54
C SER A 65 11.26 -49.50 -0.65
N ARG A 66 11.37 -50.47 -1.56
CA ARG A 66 12.18 -50.33 -2.78
C ARG A 66 11.52 -49.37 -3.77
N ARG A 67 10.21 -49.46 -3.92
CA ARG A 67 9.38 -48.60 -4.79
C ARG A 67 9.28 -47.18 -4.25
N GLU A 68 9.26 -47.02 -2.94
CA GLU A 68 9.31 -45.72 -2.27
C GLU A 68 10.65 -45.05 -2.50
N ARG A 69 11.77 -45.73 -2.23
CA ARG A 69 13.12 -45.22 -2.55
C ARG A 69 13.31 -44.90 -4.03
N GLU A 70 12.67 -45.66 -4.93
CA GLU A 70 12.70 -45.39 -6.36
C GLU A 70 11.84 -44.17 -6.74
N ARG A 71 10.65 -44.02 -6.14
CA ARG A 71 9.80 -42.83 -6.31
C ARG A 71 10.50 -41.59 -5.77
N GLU A 72 11.12 -41.67 -4.60
CA GLU A 72 11.89 -40.61 -3.97
C GLU A 72 13.09 -40.23 -4.86
N ARG A 73 13.91 -41.19 -5.28
CA ARG A 73 15.02 -40.95 -6.22
C ARG A 73 14.53 -40.34 -7.54
N ARG A 74 13.34 -40.70 -8.03
CA ARG A 74 12.77 -40.15 -9.27
C ARG A 74 12.19 -38.75 -9.08
N LEU A 75 11.61 -38.46 -7.91
CA LEU A 75 11.19 -37.11 -7.52
C LEU A 75 12.42 -36.22 -7.33
N GLU A 76 13.41 -36.67 -6.58
CA GLU A 76 14.68 -35.99 -6.37
C GLU A 76 15.43 -35.75 -7.69
N ALA A 77 15.47 -36.73 -8.60
CA ALA A 77 16.10 -36.56 -9.91
C ALA A 77 15.33 -35.59 -10.82
N LYS A 78 13.99 -35.62 -10.81
CA LYS A 78 13.17 -34.61 -11.50
C LYS A 78 13.38 -33.22 -10.91
N ASP A 79 13.55 -33.14 -9.60
CA ASP A 79 13.71 -31.90 -8.86
C ASP A 79 15.11 -31.31 -9.02
N ALA A 80 16.13 -32.16 -9.08
CA ALA A 80 17.51 -31.80 -9.37
C ALA A 80 17.71 -31.37 -10.82
N ALA A 81 17.09 -32.06 -11.79
CA ALA A 81 17.20 -31.74 -13.22
C ALA A 81 16.58 -30.38 -13.58
N THR A 82 15.64 -29.87 -12.78
CA THR A 82 14.95 -28.63 -13.11
C THR A 82 15.74 -27.38 -12.68
N GLY A 83 16.74 -27.48 -11.79
CA GLY A 83 17.63 -26.39 -11.32
C GLY A 83 16.97 -25.18 -10.63
N LYS A 84 15.69 -24.96 -10.91
CA LYS A 84 14.82 -23.87 -10.46
C LYS A 84 14.25 -24.14 -9.08
N LYS A 85 14.24 -25.39 -8.62
CA LYS A 85 13.78 -25.73 -7.26
C LYS A 85 14.70 -25.21 -6.16
N ARG A 86 16.03 -25.19 -6.32
CA ARG A 86 16.91 -24.61 -5.26
C ARG A 86 16.65 -23.12 -4.99
N LYS A 87 16.16 -22.40 -5.99
CA LYS A 87 15.70 -21.01 -5.82
C LYS A 87 14.26 -21.00 -5.29
N ILE A 88 13.34 -21.71 -5.94
CA ILE A 88 11.91 -21.68 -5.59
C ILE A 88 11.62 -22.25 -4.19
N THR A 89 12.22 -23.37 -3.78
CA THR A 89 12.02 -23.96 -2.45
C THR A 89 12.71 -23.11 -1.39
N ARG A 90 13.94 -22.64 -1.64
CA ARG A 90 14.64 -21.70 -0.73
C ARG A 90 13.86 -20.42 -0.52
N ASP A 91 13.34 -19.84 -1.61
CA ASP A 91 12.55 -18.63 -1.59
C ASP A 91 11.17 -18.86 -0.92
N GLN A 92 10.62 -20.09 -1.00
CA GLN A 92 9.43 -20.52 -0.27
C GLN A 92 9.68 -20.77 1.23
N ASP A 93 10.87 -21.24 1.60
CA ASP A 93 11.25 -21.54 2.99
C ASP A 93 11.80 -20.31 3.74
N ARG A 94 12.03 -19.18 3.06
CA ARG A 94 12.43 -17.92 3.73
C ARG A 94 11.39 -17.45 4.72
N ASP A 95 11.86 -16.94 5.85
CA ASP A 95 11.01 -16.31 6.86
C ASP A 95 10.25 -15.10 6.29
N ILE A 96 9.09 -14.79 6.87
CA ILE A 96 8.20 -13.72 6.39
C ILE A 96 8.93 -12.37 6.37
N SER A 97 9.75 -12.08 7.38
CA SER A 97 10.58 -10.88 7.45
C SER A 97 11.64 -10.82 6.34
N GLU A 98 12.28 -11.93 6.01
CA GLU A 98 13.26 -12.01 4.90
C GLU A 98 12.59 -11.91 3.53
N LYS A 99 11.40 -12.52 3.38
CA LYS A 99 10.58 -12.37 2.17
C LYS A 99 10.17 -10.93 1.96
N VAL A 100 9.84 -10.20 3.03
CA VAL A 100 9.52 -8.76 2.97
C VAL A 100 10.78 -7.95 2.65
N ALA A 101 11.89 -8.20 3.34
CA ALA A 101 13.15 -7.50 3.09
C ALA A 101 13.70 -7.73 1.67
N LEU A 102 13.46 -8.91 1.09
CA LEU A 102 13.87 -9.26 -0.27
C LEU A 102 12.81 -8.91 -1.33
N GLY A 103 11.69 -8.27 -0.96
CA GLY A 103 10.63 -7.87 -1.90
C GLY A 103 9.91 -9.04 -2.57
N MET A 104 10.00 -10.24 -1.99
CA MET A 104 9.36 -11.47 -2.46
C MET A 104 7.99 -11.72 -1.86
N ALA A 105 7.64 -10.98 -0.81
CA ALA A 105 6.27 -10.93 -0.34
C ALA A 105 5.39 -10.54 -1.53
N SER A 106 4.41 -11.40 -1.86
CA SER A 106 3.36 -11.12 -2.85
C SER A 106 2.46 -10.00 -2.32
N ALA A 107 3.02 -8.80 -2.19
CA ALA A 107 2.34 -7.56 -1.87
C ALA A 107 2.59 -6.64 -3.06
N GLY A 108 1.87 -6.85 -4.16
CA GLY A 108 1.96 -5.94 -5.29
C GLY A 108 1.32 -6.40 -6.58
N SER A 109 1.33 -7.70 -6.90
CA SER A 109 0.72 -8.18 -8.15
C SER A 109 -0.82 -8.20 -8.13
N ALA A 110 -1.44 -7.69 -7.05
CA ALA A 110 -2.88 -7.53 -6.91
C ALA A 110 -3.38 -6.12 -7.25
N TYR A 111 -2.48 -5.19 -7.57
CA TYR A 111 -2.85 -3.90 -8.16
C TYR A 111 -2.52 -3.97 -9.64
N GLY A 112 -3.55 -3.83 -10.47
CA GLY A 112 -3.60 -4.19 -11.88
C GLY A 112 -2.40 -3.77 -12.72
N GLY A 113 -2.15 -4.53 -13.79
CA GLY A 113 -1.11 -4.30 -14.79
C GLY A 113 -1.28 -3.02 -15.62
N GLU A 114 -1.80 -1.95 -15.02
CA GLU A 114 -1.83 -0.61 -15.57
C GLU A 114 -0.85 0.24 -14.74
N VAL A 115 -0.07 1.07 -15.44
CA VAL A 115 0.95 1.94 -14.86
C VAL A 115 0.34 2.72 -13.68
N MET A 116 0.88 2.54 -12.48
CA MET A 116 0.45 3.31 -11.31
C MET A 116 0.70 4.79 -11.59
N TYR A 117 -0.36 5.51 -11.90
CA TYR A 117 -0.31 6.93 -12.12
C TYR A 117 -0.06 7.67 -10.79
N ASP A 118 0.81 8.68 -10.79
CA ASP A 118 1.04 9.53 -9.61
C ASP A 118 -0.20 10.40 -9.37
N GLN A 119 -0.87 10.19 -8.24
CA GLN A 119 -2.08 10.90 -7.85
C GLN A 119 -1.90 12.44 -7.84
N ARG A 120 -0.68 12.93 -7.59
CA ARG A 120 -0.37 14.37 -7.62
C ARG A 120 -0.47 14.98 -9.02
N LEU A 121 -0.46 14.16 -10.07
CA LEU A 121 -0.66 14.61 -11.44
C LEU A 121 -2.15 14.74 -11.81
N PHE A 122 -3.03 13.96 -11.17
CA PHE A 122 -4.47 13.95 -11.46
C PHE A 122 -5.25 14.94 -10.61
N ASN A 123 -4.72 15.32 -9.45
CA ASN A 123 -5.30 16.34 -8.58
C ASN A 123 -4.80 17.75 -8.93
N GLN A 124 -4.52 18.03 -10.21
CA GLN A 124 -4.14 19.37 -10.67
C GLN A 124 -5.31 19.99 -11.43
N GLU A 125 -5.81 21.13 -10.98
CA GLU A 125 -6.93 21.85 -11.62
C GLU A 125 -6.53 22.51 -12.96
N LYS A 126 -5.25 22.47 -13.34
CA LYS A 126 -4.65 23.22 -14.46
C LYS A 126 -5.10 22.78 -15.88
N GLY A 127 -5.97 21.79 -15.99
CA GLY A 127 -6.34 21.17 -17.27
C GLY A 127 -7.56 21.75 -17.99
N MET A 128 -8.47 22.44 -17.29
CA MET A 128 -9.74 22.89 -17.90
C MET A 128 -9.75 24.38 -18.29
N ASP A 129 -8.91 25.20 -17.65
CA ASP A 129 -8.97 26.66 -17.80
C ASP A 129 -7.97 27.23 -18.81
N SER A 130 -7.00 26.44 -19.29
CA SER A 130 -5.84 26.89 -20.08
C SER A 130 -6.03 26.91 -21.60
N GLY A 131 -7.26 26.84 -22.12
CA GLY A 131 -7.46 26.77 -23.57
C GLY A 131 -8.87 27.05 -24.12
N PHE A 132 -9.81 27.47 -23.28
CA PHE A 132 -11.20 27.77 -23.69
C PHE A 132 -11.57 29.26 -23.61
N ALA A 133 -10.58 30.16 -23.54
CA ALA A 133 -10.85 31.60 -23.55
C ALA A 133 -11.29 32.07 -24.93
N THR A 134 -12.26 32.98 -24.99
CA THR A 134 -12.66 33.63 -26.25
C THR A 134 -11.53 34.54 -26.75
N ASP A 135 -11.32 34.66 -28.06
CA ASP A 135 -10.25 35.51 -28.66
C ASP A 135 -10.26 36.97 -28.16
N ASP A 136 -11.40 37.47 -27.67
CA ASP A 136 -11.55 38.83 -27.12
C ASP A 136 -11.10 38.98 -25.65
N GLN A 137 -10.86 37.87 -24.95
CA GLN A 137 -10.37 37.84 -23.58
C GLN A 137 -8.85 37.76 -23.62
N TYR A 138 -8.17 38.89 -23.41
CA TYR A 138 -6.71 39.07 -23.41
C TYR A 138 -5.97 38.24 -22.33
N ASN A 139 -6.12 36.92 -22.34
CA ASN A 139 -5.51 35.95 -21.42
C ASN A 139 -4.23 35.39 -22.06
N VAL A 140 -3.24 36.25 -22.29
CA VAL A 140 -1.96 35.91 -22.94
C VAL A 140 -1.06 35.04 -22.04
N TYR A 141 -1.31 35.07 -20.72
CA TYR A 141 -0.49 34.38 -19.72
C TYR A 141 -1.32 33.44 -18.86
N ASP A 142 -0.76 32.27 -18.58
CA ASP A 142 -1.37 31.24 -17.71
C ASP A 142 -1.37 31.62 -16.22
N SER A 143 -0.48 32.52 -15.81
CA SER A 143 -0.30 32.93 -14.42
C SER A 143 -0.24 34.44 -14.30
N GLY A 144 -0.90 35.00 -13.29
CA GLY A 144 -0.77 36.42 -12.95
C GLY A 144 0.67 36.79 -12.60
N LEU A 145 1.08 38.01 -12.97
CA LEU A 145 2.42 38.55 -12.70
C LEU A 145 2.77 38.54 -11.20
N PHE A 146 1.77 38.66 -10.33
CA PHE A 146 1.92 38.57 -8.89
C PHE A 146 1.33 37.27 -8.38
N THR A 147 2.16 36.40 -7.80
CA THR A 147 1.75 35.18 -7.08
C THR A 147 1.10 35.50 -5.71
N ALA A 148 0.83 36.78 -5.45
CA ALA A 148 0.54 37.29 -4.12
C ALA A 148 -0.84 36.91 -3.60
N GLN A 149 -1.86 36.73 -4.46
CA GLN A 149 -3.25 36.54 -4.01
C GLN A 149 -3.46 35.37 -3.02
N PRO A 150 -2.96 34.15 -3.27
CA PRO A 150 -3.08 33.06 -2.29
C PRO A 150 -2.18 33.29 -1.05
N THR A 151 -1.02 33.92 -1.22
CA THR A 151 -0.08 34.15 -0.11
C THR A 151 -0.48 35.31 0.80
N LEU A 152 -1.25 36.28 0.30
CA LEU A 152 -1.73 37.43 1.08
C LEU A 152 -2.70 37.00 2.18
N LEU A 153 -3.52 35.98 1.92
CA LEU A 153 -4.42 35.39 2.92
C LEU A 153 -3.67 34.54 3.97
N THR A 154 -2.43 34.14 3.68
CA THR A 154 -1.59 33.35 4.60
C THR A 154 -0.44 34.14 5.21
N LEU A 155 -0.25 35.40 4.82
CA LEU A 155 0.93 36.20 5.17
C LEU A 155 1.06 36.39 6.69
N TYR A 156 -0.09 36.50 7.37
CA TYR A 156 -0.14 36.52 8.82
C TYR A 156 -1.47 35.92 9.32
N ARG A 157 -1.42 34.64 9.70
CA ARG A 157 -2.53 33.96 10.37
C ARG A 157 -2.00 33.32 11.66
N PRO A 158 -2.01 34.04 12.79
CA PRO A 158 -1.55 33.48 14.06
C PRO A 158 -2.39 32.24 14.41
N LYS A 159 -1.73 31.10 14.63
CA LYS A 159 -2.36 29.85 15.06
C LYS A 159 -2.06 29.68 16.53
N LYS A 160 -3.08 29.87 17.38
CA LYS A 160 -2.98 29.76 18.84
C LYS A 160 -2.36 28.43 19.29
N ASP A 161 -2.67 27.34 18.60
CA ASP A 161 -2.21 26.00 18.97
C ASP A 161 -0.78 25.69 18.54
N ALA A 162 -0.26 26.36 17.50
CA ALA A 162 1.07 26.07 16.96
C ALA A 162 2.19 26.60 17.88
N ASP A 163 1.97 27.76 18.49
CA ASP A 163 2.95 28.38 19.39
C ASP A 163 3.01 27.65 20.74
N ASP A 164 1.87 27.16 21.24
CA ASP A 164 1.81 26.43 22.51
C ASP A 164 2.56 25.08 22.45
N GLU A 165 2.46 24.35 21.32
CA GLU A 165 3.21 23.10 21.09
C GLU A 165 4.72 23.35 20.89
N MET A 166 5.09 24.42 20.19
CA MET A 166 6.48 24.73 19.84
C MET A 166 7.27 25.37 21.00
N TYR A 167 6.64 26.27 21.76
CA TYR A 167 7.27 27.03 22.84
C TYR A 167 6.83 26.59 24.23
N GLY A 168 6.06 25.51 24.35
CA GLY A 168 5.71 24.88 25.62
C GLY A 168 4.90 25.78 26.54
N GLY A 169 3.94 26.52 25.96
CA GLY A 169 3.03 27.40 26.69
C GLY A 169 3.74 28.31 27.69
N ALA A 170 4.32 29.42 27.24
CA ALA A 170 4.97 30.42 28.12
C ALA A 170 4.05 30.90 29.27
N ASN A 171 2.73 30.75 29.08
CA ASN A 171 1.71 31.07 30.08
C ASN A 171 1.54 29.99 31.16
N GLU A 172 1.99 28.75 30.97
CA GLU A 172 1.81 27.67 31.94
C GLU A 172 2.52 27.91 33.29
N PRO A 173 3.80 28.34 33.34
CA PRO A 173 4.44 28.72 34.62
C PRO A 173 3.82 29.98 35.23
N LEU A 174 3.40 30.94 34.41
CA LEU A 174 2.72 32.17 34.87
C LEU A 174 1.35 31.86 35.49
N GLU A 175 0.58 30.96 34.89
CA GLU A 175 -0.69 30.46 35.39
C GLU A 175 -0.51 29.67 36.71
N LYS A 176 0.54 28.84 36.80
CA LYS A 176 0.88 28.12 38.04
C LYS A 176 1.19 29.11 39.18
N ILE A 177 1.94 30.18 38.90
CA ILE A 177 2.26 31.23 39.90
C ILE A 177 1.01 32.02 40.28
N ARG A 178 0.19 32.43 39.30
CA ARG A 178 -1.08 33.16 39.52
C ARG A 178 -2.10 32.37 40.34
N LYS A 179 -2.11 31.05 40.23
CA LYS A 179 -3.01 30.15 40.98
C LYS A 179 -2.57 29.90 42.42
N THR A 180 -1.36 30.32 42.81
CA THR A 180 -0.93 30.18 44.22
C THR A 180 -1.41 31.37 45.05
N ASP A 181 -2.05 31.08 46.19
CA ASP A 181 -2.54 32.10 47.13
C ASP A 181 -1.41 32.85 47.87
N ARG A 182 -0.15 32.46 47.65
CA ARG A 182 1.04 33.08 48.27
C ARG A 182 1.29 34.52 47.85
N PHE A 183 0.71 34.97 46.73
CA PHE A 183 0.93 36.30 46.14
C PHE A 183 -0.34 37.18 46.10
N LYS A 184 -1.37 36.84 46.89
CA LYS A 184 -2.52 37.72 47.08
C LYS A 184 -2.19 38.74 48.17
N PRO A 185 -2.10 40.05 47.87
CA PRO A 185 -1.88 41.06 48.89
C PRO A 185 -3.13 41.23 49.77
N ASP A 186 -2.94 41.32 51.09
CA ASP A 186 -4.05 41.51 52.07
C ASP A 186 -4.77 42.86 51.94
N LYS A 187 -4.12 43.84 51.31
CA LYS A 187 -4.71 45.14 50.94
C LYS A 187 -4.45 45.39 49.47
N GLU A 188 -5.52 45.39 48.69
CA GLU A 188 -5.45 45.79 47.29
C GLU A 188 -5.20 47.31 47.19
N PHE A 189 -4.40 47.71 46.21
CA PHE A 189 -4.11 49.12 45.96
C PHE A 189 -5.38 49.80 45.45
N THR A 190 -5.89 50.78 46.21
CA THR A 190 -7.09 51.55 45.85
C THR A 190 -6.84 52.29 44.53
N GLY A 191 -7.36 51.77 43.42
CA GLY A 191 -7.17 52.31 42.08
C GLY A 191 -6.80 51.27 41.01
N ALA A 192 -6.45 50.04 41.40
CA ALA A 192 -6.35 48.94 40.46
C ALA A 192 -7.77 48.43 40.16
N GLY A 193 -8.35 48.87 39.03
CA GLY A 193 -9.60 48.35 38.52
C GLY A 193 -9.56 46.83 38.39
N GLU A 194 -10.75 46.23 38.54
CA GLU A 194 -11.05 44.81 38.45
C GLU A 194 -10.19 44.10 37.39
N ARG A 195 -9.57 42.98 37.79
CA ARG A 195 -8.59 42.23 36.98
C ARG A 195 -9.05 42.10 35.52
N SER A 196 -8.34 42.75 34.61
CA SER A 196 -8.46 42.51 33.17
C SER A 196 -8.27 41.01 32.94
N GLY A 197 -9.29 40.37 32.34
CA GLY A 197 -9.33 38.94 32.06
C GLY A 197 -8.16 38.48 31.19
N PRO A 198 -8.03 37.16 30.97
CA PRO A 198 -7.01 36.61 30.08
C PRO A 198 -7.10 37.30 28.71
N ARG A 199 -6.00 37.92 28.28
CA ARG A 199 -5.90 38.59 26.97
C ARG A 199 -5.94 37.50 25.89
N ASP A 200 -7.07 37.38 25.21
CA ASP A 200 -7.31 36.32 24.22
C ASP A 200 -7.08 36.76 22.76
N GLY A 201 -6.52 37.95 22.56
CA GLY A 201 -6.28 38.50 21.24
C GLY A 201 -5.13 39.51 21.19
N PRO A 202 -4.60 39.79 19.99
CA PRO A 202 -3.69 40.91 19.78
C PRO A 202 -4.37 42.21 20.24
N VAL A 203 -3.57 43.19 20.67
CA VAL A 203 -4.06 44.48 21.13
C VAL A 203 -4.88 45.11 20.01
N GLU A 204 -6.19 45.12 20.20
CA GLU A 204 -7.10 45.89 19.38
C GLU A 204 -6.84 47.35 19.74
N PHE A 205 -6.28 48.10 18.80
CA PHE A 205 -6.30 49.54 18.90
C PHE A 205 -7.76 49.95 18.67
N GLU A 206 -8.36 50.61 19.66
CA GLU A 206 -9.49 51.47 19.36
C GLU A 206 -8.99 52.41 18.28
N ARG A 207 -9.57 52.28 17.08
CA ARG A 207 -9.38 53.24 16.02
C ARG A 207 -9.95 54.53 16.58
N GLU A 208 -9.10 55.37 17.16
CA GLU A 208 -9.45 56.71 17.61
C GLU A 208 -10.31 57.30 16.50
N VAL A 209 -11.58 57.49 16.84
CA VAL A 209 -12.61 57.87 15.91
C VAL A 209 -12.25 59.28 15.49
N ALA A 210 -11.54 59.40 14.36
CA ALA A 210 -11.50 60.50 13.40
C ALA A 210 -11.42 61.96 13.90
N GLU A 211 -11.29 62.22 15.20
CA GLU A 211 -11.30 63.56 15.79
C GLU A 211 -9.88 64.15 15.79
N ASP A 212 -8.84 63.32 15.94
CA ASP A 212 -7.43 63.77 15.92
C ASP A 212 -6.73 63.62 14.55
N ALA A 213 -7.35 62.89 13.61
CA ALA A 213 -6.74 62.64 12.29
C ALA A 213 -6.90 63.82 11.31
N ASP A 214 -7.80 64.76 11.60
CA ASP A 214 -8.12 65.88 10.72
C ASP A 214 -8.14 67.22 11.49
N PRO A 215 -6.95 67.77 11.80
CA PRO A 215 -6.82 69.07 12.48
C PRO A 215 -7.38 70.26 11.68
N PHE A 216 -7.83 70.04 10.44
CA PHE A 216 -8.39 71.06 9.55
C PHE A 216 -9.88 70.85 9.22
N GLY A 217 -10.52 69.79 9.72
CA GLY A 217 -11.94 69.50 9.46
C GLY A 217 -12.28 69.28 7.97
N LEU A 218 -11.30 68.97 7.14
CA LEU A 218 -11.44 68.75 5.70
C LEU A 218 -12.25 67.48 5.38
N ASP A 219 -12.15 66.44 6.18
CA ASP A 219 -12.90 65.19 6.01
C ASP A 219 -14.39 65.43 6.23
N GLN A 220 -14.78 66.25 7.23
CA GLN A 220 -16.18 66.64 7.41
C GLN A 220 -16.69 67.48 6.23
N PHE A 221 -15.86 68.37 5.69
CA PHE A 221 -16.18 69.17 4.51
C PHE A 221 -16.37 68.29 3.26
N ILE A 222 -15.48 67.32 3.03
CA ILE A 222 -15.57 66.37 1.92
C ILE A 222 -16.82 65.48 2.07
N ILE A 223 -17.16 65.05 3.29
CA ILE A 223 -18.39 64.29 3.57
C ILE A 223 -19.63 65.12 3.26
N GLN A 224 -19.70 66.39 3.66
CA GLN A 224 -20.83 67.27 3.34
C GLN A 224 -20.98 67.52 1.84
N VAL A 225 -19.87 67.80 1.14
CA VAL A 225 -19.88 68.02 -0.32
C VAL A 225 -20.29 66.74 -1.07
N LYS A 226 -19.88 65.56 -0.57
CA LYS A 226 -20.24 64.27 -1.16
C LYS A 226 -21.68 63.85 -0.84
N GLY A 227 -22.21 64.22 0.33
CA GLY A 227 -23.61 64.00 0.73
C GLY A 227 -24.61 64.91 0.02
N GLY A 228 -24.18 66.07 -0.48
CA GLY A 228 -25.01 67.07 -1.15
C GLY A 228 -25.45 66.76 -2.59
N LYS A 229 -25.43 65.50 -3.04
CA LYS A 229 -25.96 65.11 -4.36
C LYS A 229 -27.10 64.10 -4.22
N LYS A 230 -28.33 64.63 -4.13
CA LYS A 230 -29.53 64.24 -4.90
C LYS A 230 -30.76 64.95 -4.33
N GLU A 231 -31.03 66.16 -4.80
CA GLU A 231 -32.42 66.58 -5.03
C GLU A 231 -32.59 66.63 -6.55
N SER A 232 -33.19 65.57 -7.08
CA SER A 232 -33.66 65.50 -8.46
C SER A 232 -34.95 66.31 -8.57
N ALA A 233 -34.91 67.37 -9.36
CA ALA A 233 -36.10 67.97 -9.97
C ALA A 233 -36.66 67.06 -11.08
#